data_AF-A0A1W6DSY5-F1
#
_entry.id   AF-A0A1W6DSY5-F1
#
_cell.length_a   1.000
_cell.length_b   1.000
_cell.length_c   1.000
_cell.angle_alpha   90.00
_cell.angle_beta   90.00
_cell.angle_gamma   90.00
#
_symmetry.space_group_name_H-M   'P 1'
#
loop_
_entity.id
_entity.type
_entity.pdbx_description
1 polymer ?
#
loop_
_entity_poly.entity_id
_entity_poly.type
_entity_poly.pdbx_seq_one_letter_code
_entity_poly.pdbx_strand_id
1 'polypeptide(L)'
;MLAAVSTLLCVPTDMPRGCHLPDALGSTTTGEMAVDVLKTPMVVPEAVRVARESSMAAVTPLWDRVATSTDDRGGRSRMPSSSDPAPSEEAWVAGANLHLNARKARYGVAYLRAIASQAGWSLQETSPDEDTEAVDATLGFVEGSVLVQVKCGTRELRNGHVRVPVTDEWVRKWSNKLLPAYLVYVRVPSDPRSWCTPGDRFTSHAALGYWAPVNNVALGPSVEVSTRLTAETLPQWRSDFLGRFQGGSAA
;
A
#
# COMPACT_ATOMS: atom_id res chain seq x y z
N MET A 1 32.58 -2.97 -31.33
CA MET A 1 31.85 -3.07 -32.61
C MET A 1 30.40 -3.37 -32.26
N LEU A 2 29.49 -2.47 -32.62
CA LEU A 2 28.11 -2.38 -32.13
C LEU A 2 27.24 -3.56 -32.58
N ALA A 3 26.46 -4.12 -31.64
CA ALA A 3 25.33 -4.99 -31.93
C ALA A 3 24.04 -4.15 -31.86
N ALA A 4 23.37 -3.99 -33.00
CA ALA A 4 22.06 -3.39 -33.11
C ALA A 4 20.98 -4.46 -32.88
N VAL A 5 20.07 -4.24 -31.93
CA VAL A 5 18.84 -5.01 -31.80
C VAL A 5 17.72 -4.17 -32.39
N SER A 6 17.31 -4.57 -33.59
CA SER A 6 16.17 -4.06 -34.33
C SER A 6 14.93 -4.83 -33.86
N THR A 7 13.98 -4.14 -33.22
CA THR A 7 12.67 -4.71 -32.92
C THR A 7 11.65 -4.09 -33.86
N LEU A 8 11.21 -4.89 -34.83
CA LEU A 8 10.10 -4.62 -35.73
C LEU A 8 8.80 -4.39 -34.94
N LEU A 9 8.13 -3.27 -35.22
CA LEU A 9 6.72 -3.07 -34.93
C LEU A 9 5.90 -3.70 -36.07
N CYS A 10 5.15 -4.76 -35.78
CA CYS A 10 4.07 -5.22 -36.65
C CYS A 10 2.84 -4.31 -36.45
N VAL A 11 2.50 -3.54 -37.47
CA VAL A 11 1.21 -2.87 -37.62
C VAL A 11 0.35 -3.73 -38.56
N PRO A 12 -0.86 -4.17 -38.18
CA PRO A 12 -1.79 -4.72 -39.14
C PRO A 12 -2.53 -3.59 -39.88
N THR A 13 -2.13 -3.36 -41.12
CA THR A 13 -2.98 -2.77 -42.17
C THR A 13 -3.89 -3.85 -42.72
N ASP A 14 -5.20 -3.76 -42.47
CA ASP A 14 -6.24 -4.06 -43.47
C ASP A 14 -7.63 -3.71 -42.94
N MET A 15 -8.28 -2.72 -43.57
CA MET A 15 -9.71 -2.47 -43.43
C MET A 15 -10.30 -2.47 -44.84
N PRO A 16 -11.26 -3.36 -45.16
CA PRO A 16 -11.85 -3.43 -46.48
C PRO A 16 -12.80 -2.24 -46.72
N ARG A 17 -12.63 -1.65 -47.91
CA ARG A 17 -13.51 -0.64 -48.49
C ARG A 17 -14.86 -1.27 -48.86
N GLY A 18 -15.93 -0.54 -48.55
CA GLY A 18 -17.19 -0.60 -49.31
C GLY A 18 -18.35 -1.23 -48.57
N CYS A 19 -19.18 -0.38 -47.95
CA CYS A 19 -20.60 -0.65 -47.77
C CYS A 19 -21.37 0.67 -47.97
N HIS A 20 -22.31 0.63 -48.90
CA HIS A 20 -23.21 1.70 -49.30
C HIS A 20 -24.01 2.26 -48.12
N LEU A 21 -24.10 3.60 -48.05
CA LEU A 21 -25.18 4.29 -47.35
C LEU A 21 -26.44 4.29 -48.21
N PRO A 22 -27.63 3.97 -47.65
CA PRO A 22 -28.88 4.52 -48.14
C PRO A 22 -29.18 5.86 -47.46
N ASP A 23 -29.47 6.87 -48.28
CA ASP A 23 -30.16 8.09 -47.90
C ASP A 23 -31.56 7.76 -47.40
N ALA A 24 -31.88 8.11 -46.16
CA ALA A 24 -33.27 8.25 -45.72
C ALA A 24 -33.42 8.94 -44.35
N LEU A 25 -34.11 10.07 -44.39
CA LEU A 25 -35.12 10.55 -43.44
C LEU A 25 -34.66 11.23 -42.13
N GLY A 26 -35.26 12.41 -41.93
CA GLY A 26 -35.94 12.67 -40.66
C GLY A 26 -35.42 13.86 -39.87
N SER A 27 -35.78 15.07 -40.29
CA SER A 27 -35.79 16.23 -39.42
C SER A 27 -36.67 15.92 -38.20
N THR A 28 -36.06 15.85 -37.02
CA THR A 28 -36.79 15.87 -35.73
C THR A 28 -36.16 16.90 -34.81
N THR A 29 -36.91 17.99 -34.68
CA THR A 29 -37.09 18.91 -33.57
C THR A 29 -36.13 18.78 -32.38
N THR A 30 -35.33 19.84 -32.21
CA THR A 30 -34.58 20.17 -31.00
C THR A 30 -35.54 20.35 -29.82
N GLY A 31 -35.60 19.35 -28.93
CA GLY A 31 -36.26 19.41 -27.63
C GLY A 31 -35.19 19.51 -26.54
N GLU A 32 -34.87 20.72 -26.13
CA GLU A 32 -33.98 21.04 -25.03
C GLU A 32 -34.69 20.69 -23.71
N MET A 33 -34.45 19.48 -23.19
CA MET A 33 -34.89 19.10 -21.84
C MET A 33 -33.81 19.53 -20.83
N ALA A 34 -34.08 20.65 -20.15
CA ALA A 34 -33.39 21.05 -18.94
C ALA A 34 -33.54 19.95 -17.87
N VAL A 35 -32.44 19.30 -17.53
CA VAL A 35 -32.37 18.38 -16.39
C VAL A 35 -32.17 19.24 -15.14
N ASP A 36 -33.28 19.53 -14.47
CA ASP A 36 -33.28 20.20 -13.18
C ASP A 36 -32.80 19.20 -12.12
N VAL A 37 -31.50 19.23 -11.81
CA VAL A 37 -30.89 18.42 -10.76
C VAL A 37 -31.30 19.02 -9.40
N LEU A 38 -32.41 18.52 -8.87
CA LEU A 38 -32.84 18.77 -7.49
C LEU A 38 -31.78 18.25 -6.52
N LYS A 39 -30.89 19.14 -6.07
CA LYS A 39 -30.03 18.95 -4.90
C LYS A 39 -30.92 18.89 -3.66
N THR A 40 -31.29 17.68 -3.24
CA THR A 40 -31.85 17.46 -1.91
C THR A 40 -30.69 17.43 -0.91
N PRO A 41 -30.65 18.32 0.10
CA PRO A 41 -29.62 18.24 1.14
C PRO A 41 -29.85 17.01 2.01
N MET A 42 -28.82 16.18 2.12
CA MET A 42 -28.78 15.03 3.02
C MET A 42 -28.75 15.56 4.46
N VAL A 43 -29.87 15.44 5.17
CA VAL A 43 -29.97 15.76 6.60
C VAL A 43 -29.26 14.65 7.37
N VAL A 44 -28.09 14.96 7.94
CA VAL A 44 -27.38 14.05 8.85
C VAL A 44 -28.01 14.19 10.24
N PRO A 45 -28.48 13.09 10.86
CA PRO A 45 -29.04 13.15 12.21
C PRO A 45 -28.01 13.60 13.24
N GLU A 46 -28.39 14.62 14.01
CA GLU A 46 -27.62 15.26 15.08
C GLU A 46 -27.60 14.37 16.34
N ALA A 47 -26.96 13.20 16.24
CA ALA A 47 -26.90 12.24 17.34
C ALA A 47 -25.58 11.45 17.38
N VAL A 48 -24.43 12.08 17.06
CA VAL A 48 -23.10 11.57 17.46
C VAL A 48 -22.18 12.77 17.72
N ARG A 49 -22.46 13.50 18.80
CA ARG A 49 -21.54 14.48 19.36
C ARG A 49 -21.58 14.30 20.86
N VAL A 50 -20.60 13.58 21.41
CA VAL A 50 -20.05 13.69 22.78
C VAL A 50 -19.16 12.48 23.06
N ALA A 51 -18.05 12.76 23.74
CA ALA A 51 -16.93 11.92 24.16
C ALA A 51 -15.86 11.72 23.06
N ARG A 52 -14.59 12.10 23.23
CA ARG A 52 -13.83 12.15 24.47
C ARG A 52 -12.51 12.90 24.23
N GLU A 53 -12.32 14.04 24.87
CA GLU A 53 -10.98 14.61 25.14
C GLU A 53 -10.47 14.01 26.44
N SER A 54 -9.26 13.43 26.44
CA SER A 54 -8.27 13.54 27.53
C SER A 54 -7.06 12.63 27.29
N SER A 55 -5.89 13.22 27.59
CA SER A 55 -4.62 12.58 27.96
C SER A 55 -3.62 12.24 26.84
N MET A 56 -2.86 13.25 26.44
CA MET A 56 -1.52 13.09 25.87
C MET A 56 -0.53 12.66 26.96
N ALA A 57 -0.01 11.44 26.85
CA ALA A 57 1.30 11.07 27.37
C ALA A 57 2.04 10.37 26.23
N ALA A 58 3.22 10.86 25.87
CA ALA A 58 4.05 10.29 24.82
C ALA A 58 4.47 8.86 25.22
N VAL A 59 3.81 7.87 24.63
CA VAL A 59 4.20 6.46 24.73
C VAL A 59 5.21 6.20 23.60
N THR A 60 6.46 6.00 23.97
CA THR A 60 7.48 5.52 23.03
C THR A 60 7.11 4.09 22.58
N PRO A 61 7.06 3.78 21.28
CA PRO A 61 6.60 2.49 20.83
C PRO A 61 7.58 1.35 21.18
N LEU A 62 7.03 0.27 21.74
CA LEU A 62 7.72 -0.87 22.39
C LEU A 62 8.62 -1.72 21.48
N TRP A 63 8.76 -1.41 20.18
CA TRP A 63 9.55 -2.22 19.25
C TRP A 63 11.08 -1.99 19.34
N ASP A 64 11.55 -1.01 20.12
CA ASP A 64 12.98 -0.75 20.35
C ASP A 64 13.69 -1.81 21.23
N ARG A 65 12.98 -2.77 21.85
CA ARG A 65 13.55 -3.65 22.89
C ARG A 65 13.93 -5.08 22.48
N VAL A 66 13.87 -5.45 21.19
CA VAL A 66 14.09 -6.87 20.80
C VAL A 66 15.39 -7.12 20.01
N ALA A 67 16.29 -6.15 19.88
CA ALA A 67 17.58 -6.40 19.24
C ALA A 67 18.71 -5.68 19.97
N THR A 68 19.26 -6.29 21.02
CA THR A 68 20.69 -6.25 21.42
C THR A 68 20.86 -6.94 22.77
N SER A 69 21.24 -8.21 22.75
CA SER A 69 21.84 -8.87 23.92
C SER A 69 22.72 -10.01 23.42
N THR A 70 23.99 -9.70 23.16
CA THR A 70 25.07 -10.67 23.34
C THR A 70 26.09 -10.02 24.26
N ASP A 71 26.27 -10.73 25.37
CA ASP A 71 27.18 -10.52 26.47
C ASP A 71 28.63 -10.62 25.96
N ASP A 72 29.50 -9.67 26.30
CA ASP A 72 30.93 -9.96 26.39
C ASP A 72 31.62 -9.03 27.40
N ARG A 73 31.95 -9.59 28.57
CA ARG A 73 32.77 -8.95 29.61
C ARG A 73 34.23 -9.29 29.35
N GLY A 74 35.00 -8.30 28.90
CA GLY A 74 36.46 -8.45 28.76
C GLY A 74 37.17 -7.11 28.79
N GLY A 75 37.43 -6.58 29.98
CA GLY A 75 38.14 -5.33 30.18
C GLY A 75 39.58 -5.36 29.64
N ARG A 76 39.92 -4.40 28.78
CA ARG A 76 41.27 -3.85 28.61
C ARG A 76 41.18 -2.36 28.31
N SER A 77 41.83 -1.58 29.16
CA SER A 77 42.03 -0.14 29.00
C SER A 77 42.80 0.14 27.70
N ARG A 78 42.22 0.94 26.79
CA ARG A 78 42.86 1.40 25.56
C ARG A 78 42.69 2.92 25.44
N MET A 79 43.81 3.59 25.21
CA MET A 79 43.97 5.03 24.95
C MET A 79 42.93 5.57 23.95
N PRO A 80 42.57 6.87 24.02
CA PRO A 80 41.59 7.46 23.12
C PRO A 80 42.15 7.52 21.70
N SER A 81 41.76 6.57 20.85
CA SER A 81 41.90 6.72 19.41
C SER A 81 40.87 7.72 18.93
N SER A 82 41.28 8.69 18.13
CA SER A 82 40.46 9.65 17.40
C SER A 82 39.61 8.96 16.32
N SER A 83 38.73 8.06 16.73
CA SER A 83 37.66 7.54 15.88
C SER A 83 36.50 8.51 15.99
N ASP A 84 36.48 9.51 15.11
CA ASP A 84 35.21 10.07 14.70
C ASP A 84 34.31 8.89 14.34
N PRO A 85 33.13 8.71 14.98
CA PRO A 85 32.23 7.64 14.61
C PRO A 85 31.92 7.81 13.13
N ALA A 86 32.04 6.73 12.36
CA ALA A 86 31.52 6.70 11.00
C ALA A 86 30.11 7.33 11.02
N PRO A 87 29.80 8.26 10.10
CA PRO A 87 28.53 8.98 10.14
C PRO A 87 27.43 7.95 10.30
N SER A 88 26.67 8.04 11.40
CA SER A 88 25.56 7.13 11.63
C SER A 88 24.70 7.15 10.36
N GLU A 89 24.25 5.98 9.90
CA GLU A 89 23.40 5.83 8.69
C GLU A 89 22.14 6.72 8.70
N GLU A 90 21.87 7.42 9.81
CA GLU A 90 20.67 8.16 10.14
C GLU A 90 20.44 9.44 9.32
N ALA A 91 21.46 10.06 8.73
CA ALA A 91 21.23 11.24 7.90
C ALA A 91 22.25 11.42 6.76
N TRP A 92 22.14 10.60 5.71
CA TRP A 92 22.85 10.87 4.45
C TRP A 92 22.34 12.15 3.75
N VAL A 93 21.14 12.61 4.10
CA VAL A 93 20.57 13.90 3.70
C VAL A 93 20.68 14.86 4.88
N ALA A 94 21.45 15.94 4.71
CA ALA A 94 21.53 16.99 5.71
C ALA A 94 20.13 17.56 6.01
N GLY A 95 19.75 17.64 7.29
CA GLY A 95 18.45 18.16 7.71
C GLY A 95 17.28 17.18 7.62
N ALA A 96 17.51 15.88 7.36
CA ALA A 96 16.45 14.88 7.43
C ALA A 96 15.84 14.82 8.85
N ASN A 97 14.51 14.95 8.94
CA ASN A 97 13.75 14.96 10.19
C ASN A 97 12.99 13.64 10.46
N LEU A 98 13.12 12.64 9.58
CA LEU A 98 12.52 11.32 9.73
C LEU A 98 13.60 10.26 9.94
N HIS A 99 13.49 9.51 11.04
CA HIS A 99 14.33 8.32 11.27
C HIS A 99 14.00 7.22 10.24
N LEU A 100 14.91 6.24 10.11
CA LEU A 100 14.83 5.20 9.07
C LEU A 100 13.51 4.42 9.05
N ASN A 101 12.96 4.08 10.22
CA ASN A 101 11.71 3.30 10.27
C ASN A 101 10.50 4.13 9.84
N ALA A 102 10.44 5.42 10.19
CA ALA A 102 9.42 6.33 9.66
C ALA A 102 9.55 6.47 8.14
N ARG A 103 10.77 6.58 7.60
CA ARG A 103 11.02 6.61 6.16
C ARG A 103 10.51 5.33 5.47
N LYS A 104 10.78 4.15 6.05
CA LYS A 104 10.27 2.86 5.54
C LYS A 104 8.75 2.84 5.53
N ALA A 105 8.11 3.24 6.63
CA ALA A 105 6.65 3.28 6.74
C ALA A 105 6.04 4.14 5.63
N ARG A 106 6.53 5.38 5.46
CA ARG A 106 6.08 6.29 4.40
C ARG A 106 6.32 5.75 3.01
N TYR A 107 7.50 5.17 2.77
CA TYR A 107 7.84 4.58 1.48
C TYR A 107 6.92 3.41 1.13
N GLY A 108 6.61 2.54 2.10
CA GLY A 108 5.70 1.41 1.90
C GLY A 108 4.31 1.86 1.45
N VAL A 109 3.73 2.86 2.12
CA VAL A 109 2.42 3.40 1.74
C VAL A 109 2.49 4.12 0.38
N ALA A 110 3.56 4.86 0.11
CA ALA A 110 3.77 5.49 -1.21
C ALA A 110 3.86 4.46 -2.34
N TYR A 111 4.52 3.32 -2.11
CA TYR A 111 4.59 2.22 -3.07
C TYR A 111 3.19 1.63 -3.34
N LEU A 112 2.41 1.36 -2.30
CA LEU A 112 1.03 0.89 -2.45
C LEU A 112 0.16 1.92 -3.20
N ARG A 113 0.32 3.21 -2.90
CA ARG A 113 -0.38 4.31 -3.58
C ARG A 113 -0.05 4.35 -5.07
N ALA A 114 1.19 4.11 -5.46
CA ALA A 114 1.59 4.04 -6.86
C ALA A 114 0.88 2.89 -7.59
N ILE A 115 0.82 1.70 -6.98
CA ILE A 115 0.10 0.54 -7.54
C ILE A 115 -1.40 0.80 -7.64
N ALA A 116 -2.02 1.37 -6.59
CA ALA A 116 -3.44 1.74 -6.61
C ALA A 116 -3.74 2.78 -7.70
N SER A 117 -2.87 3.79 -7.84
CA SER A 117 -3.00 4.83 -8.86
C SER A 117 -2.86 4.26 -10.28
N GLN A 118 -1.94 3.32 -10.48
CA GLN A 118 -1.80 2.59 -11.75
C GLN A 118 -3.07 1.81 -12.11
N ALA A 119 -3.74 1.21 -11.11
CA ALA A 119 -5.00 0.50 -11.30
C ALA A 119 -6.22 1.45 -11.40
N GLY A 120 -6.06 2.75 -11.18
CA GLY A 120 -7.14 3.74 -11.22
C GLY A 120 -8.02 3.76 -9.97
N TRP A 121 -7.52 3.33 -8.81
CA TRP A 121 -8.29 3.26 -7.56
C TRP A 121 -7.77 4.19 -6.48
N SER A 122 -8.69 4.63 -5.62
CA SER A 122 -8.38 5.54 -4.53
C SER A 122 -7.72 4.80 -3.36
N LEU A 123 -6.72 5.45 -2.76
CA LEU A 123 -6.08 4.97 -1.54
C LEU A 123 -6.08 6.10 -0.51
N GLN A 124 -6.75 5.88 0.61
CA GLN A 124 -6.74 6.78 1.76
C GLN A 124 -5.78 6.24 2.82
N GLU A 125 -4.75 7.00 3.16
CA GLU A 125 -3.81 6.65 4.23
C GLU A 125 -4.39 7.10 5.58
N THR A 126 -4.31 6.23 6.59
CA THR A 126 -4.53 6.61 7.98
C THR A 126 -3.36 7.48 8.42
N SER A 127 -3.63 8.59 9.12
CA SER A 127 -2.52 9.43 9.61
C SER A 127 -1.59 8.59 10.49
N PRO A 128 -0.27 8.86 10.47
CA PRO A 128 0.64 8.20 11.40
C PRO A 128 0.17 8.40 12.83
N ASP A 129 0.40 7.37 13.64
CA ASP A 129 0.04 7.33 15.06
C ASP A 129 -1.48 7.30 15.32
N GLU A 130 -2.31 7.37 14.28
CA GLU A 130 -3.77 7.15 14.34
C GLU A 130 -4.17 5.73 13.90
N ASP A 131 -3.21 4.88 13.49
CA ASP A 131 -3.37 3.48 13.07
C ASP A 131 -3.65 2.52 14.24
N THR A 132 -4.49 2.97 15.17
CA THR A 132 -4.96 2.22 16.34
C THR A 132 -5.65 0.91 15.98
N GLU A 133 -6.08 0.73 14.73
CA GLU A 133 -6.78 -0.45 14.24
C GLU A 133 -5.90 -1.43 13.46
N ALA A 134 -4.57 -1.24 13.46
CA ALA A 134 -3.63 -1.99 12.62
C ALA A 134 -4.03 -1.93 11.13
N VAL A 135 -4.32 -0.71 10.67
CA VAL A 135 -4.68 -0.39 9.28
C VAL A 135 -3.99 0.91 8.91
N ASP A 136 -3.05 0.83 7.97
CA ASP A 136 -2.29 1.98 7.47
C ASP A 136 -3.00 2.67 6.30
N ALA A 137 -3.84 1.93 5.56
CA ALA A 137 -4.56 2.48 4.44
C ALA A 137 -5.88 1.74 4.15
N THR A 138 -6.79 2.46 3.51
CA THR A 138 -8.05 1.95 2.97
C THR A 138 -8.02 2.11 1.46
N LEU A 139 -8.19 1.00 0.74
CA LEU A 139 -8.29 0.99 -0.73
C LEU A 139 -9.77 1.02 -1.13
N GLY A 140 -10.17 2.04 -1.87
CA GLY A 140 -11.55 2.30 -2.25
C GLY A 140 -11.90 1.77 -3.64
N PHE A 141 -13.06 1.13 -3.72
CA PHE A 141 -13.76 0.74 -4.93
C PHE A 141 -15.10 1.48 -5.01
N VAL A 142 -15.80 1.36 -6.13
CA VAL A 142 -17.16 1.93 -6.27
C VAL A 142 -18.12 1.28 -5.27
N GLU A 143 -17.97 -0.02 -5.00
CA GLU A 143 -18.89 -0.80 -4.17
C GLU A 143 -18.56 -0.77 -2.67
N GLY A 144 -17.37 -0.29 -2.32
CA GLY A 144 -16.91 -0.25 -0.93
C GLY A 144 -15.39 -0.20 -0.83
N SER A 145 -14.82 -0.82 0.19
CA SER A 145 -13.38 -0.72 0.45
C SER A 145 -12.79 -1.95 1.12
N VAL A 146 -11.47 -2.07 1.04
CA VAL A 146 -10.69 -3.06 1.78
C VAL A 146 -9.64 -2.37 2.63
N LEU A 147 -9.27 -3.04 3.72
CA LEU A 147 -8.32 -2.54 4.71
C LEU A 147 -6.93 -3.09 4.43
N VAL A 148 -5.90 -2.27 4.61
CA VAL A 148 -4.51 -2.65 4.32
C VAL A 148 -3.60 -2.25 5.47
N GLN A 149 -2.88 -3.22 6.04
CA GLN A 149 -1.66 -2.96 6.81
C GLN A 149 -0.47 -3.06 5.88
N VAL A 150 0.41 -2.08 5.91
CA VAL A 150 1.65 -2.02 5.16
C VAL A 150 2.85 -2.18 6.09
N LYS A 151 3.70 -3.15 5.78
CA LYS A 151 5.04 -3.28 6.35
C LYS A 151 6.07 -3.04 5.28
N CYS A 152 7.09 -2.27 5.60
CA CYS A 152 8.22 -2.03 4.72
C CYS A 152 9.50 -2.46 5.41
N GLY A 153 10.35 -3.23 4.73
CA GLY A 153 11.56 -3.76 5.33
C GLY A 153 12.53 -4.34 4.32
N THR A 154 13.62 -4.91 4.83
CA THR A 154 14.76 -5.36 4.03
C THR A 154 14.90 -6.88 3.97
N ARG A 155 13.93 -7.61 4.53
CA ARG A 155 14.01 -9.06 4.62
C ARG A 155 13.86 -9.67 3.24
N GLU A 156 14.75 -10.59 2.93
CA GLU A 156 14.68 -11.37 1.70
C GLU A 156 13.66 -12.48 1.79
N LEU A 157 13.20 -12.94 0.63
CA LEU A 157 12.37 -14.12 0.55
C LEU A 157 13.22 -15.35 0.87
N ARG A 158 12.73 -16.18 1.78
CA ARG A 158 13.26 -17.52 2.04
C ARG A 158 12.23 -18.52 1.52
N ASN A 159 12.66 -19.42 0.64
CA ASN A 159 11.76 -20.41 0.02
C ASN A 159 10.51 -19.78 -0.64
N GLY A 160 10.69 -18.66 -1.34
CA GLY A 160 9.61 -17.98 -2.07
C GLY A 160 8.64 -17.15 -1.22
N HIS A 161 8.84 -17.06 0.10
CA HIS A 161 7.99 -16.27 0.99
C HIS A 161 8.80 -15.44 1.98
N VAL A 162 8.16 -14.47 2.62
CA VAL A 162 8.70 -13.77 3.78
C VAL A 162 7.75 -13.89 4.94
N ARG A 163 8.29 -14.18 6.13
CA ARG A 163 7.51 -14.22 7.38
C ARG A 163 7.54 -12.85 8.03
N VAL A 164 6.37 -12.23 8.08
CA VAL A 164 6.17 -10.94 8.73
C VAL A 164 5.66 -11.21 10.15
N PRO A 165 6.41 -10.83 11.20
CA PRO A 165 5.98 -11.03 12.57
C PRO A 165 4.78 -10.13 12.85
N VAL A 166 3.81 -10.67 13.56
CA VAL A 166 2.57 -9.97 13.95
C VAL A 166 2.33 -10.15 15.43
N THR A 167 1.68 -9.18 16.07
CA THR A 167 1.31 -9.28 17.48
C THR A 167 -0.09 -9.88 17.62
N ASP A 168 -0.37 -10.50 18.76
CA ASP A 168 -1.72 -11.02 19.06
C ASP A 168 -2.78 -9.91 19.02
N GLU A 169 -2.37 -8.68 19.39
CA GLU A 169 -3.23 -7.50 19.31
C GLU A 169 -3.65 -7.19 17.88
N TRP A 170 -2.74 -7.28 16.93
CA TRP A 170 -3.02 -7.06 15.50
C TRP A 170 -3.92 -8.14 14.94
N VAL A 171 -3.62 -9.40 15.24
CA VAL A 171 -4.44 -10.54 14.82
C VAL A 171 -5.88 -10.37 15.33
N ARG A 172 -6.06 -9.99 16.59
CA ARG A 172 -7.38 -9.70 17.18
C ARG A 172 -8.07 -8.52 16.50
N LYS A 173 -7.35 -7.45 16.17
CA LYS A 173 -7.92 -6.30 15.45
C LYS A 173 -8.41 -6.70 14.06
N TRP A 174 -7.62 -7.47 13.32
CA TRP A 174 -7.98 -7.97 11.99
C TRP A 174 -9.14 -8.96 12.03
N SER A 175 -9.20 -9.87 13.01
CA SER A 175 -10.31 -10.84 13.13
C SER A 175 -11.66 -10.17 13.36
N ASN A 176 -11.68 -8.97 13.93
CA ASN A 176 -12.90 -8.21 14.18
C ASN A 176 -13.35 -7.38 12.96
N LYS A 177 -12.58 -7.35 11.86
CA LYS A 177 -12.93 -6.59 10.66
C LYS A 177 -13.90 -7.35 9.77
N LEU A 178 -15.07 -6.74 9.53
CA LEU A 178 -16.07 -7.22 8.57
C LEU A 178 -15.56 -7.09 7.12
N LEU A 179 -14.87 -6.00 6.81
CA LEU A 179 -14.25 -5.76 5.51
C LEU A 179 -13.02 -6.64 5.32
N PRO A 180 -12.71 -7.14 4.09
CA PRO A 180 -11.46 -7.82 3.82
C PRO A 180 -10.25 -6.97 4.25
N ALA A 181 -9.29 -7.63 4.88
CA ALA A 181 -8.06 -7.01 5.37
C ALA A 181 -6.85 -7.76 4.81
N TYR A 182 -5.88 -7.00 4.31
CA TYR A 182 -4.65 -7.52 3.72
C TYR A 182 -3.42 -6.97 4.43
N LEU A 183 -2.41 -7.82 4.57
CA LEU A 183 -1.06 -7.40 4.93
C LEU A 183 -0.22 -7.32 3.67
N VAL A 184 0.32 -6.13 3.40
CA VAL A 184 1.28 -5.86 2.35
C VAL A 184 2.68 -5.77 2.94
N TYR A 185 3.63 -6.48 2.36
CA TYR A 185 5.06 -6.35 2.66
C TYR A 185 5.80 -5.75 1.47
N VAL A 186 6.36 -4.56 1.63
CA VAL A 186 7.23 -3.90 0.64
C VAL A 186 8.68 -4.17 1.03
N ARG A 187 9.35 -5.02 0.26
CA ARG A 187 10.79 -5.25 0.40
C ARG A 187 11.56 -4.13 -0.30
N VAL A 188 12.53 -3.54 0.39
CA VAL A 188 13.45 -2.51 -0.11
C VAL A 188 14.91 -2.87 0.22
N PRO A 189 15.90 -2.33 -0.51
CA PRO A 189 17.31 -2.39 -0.14
C PRO A 189 17.56 -1.85 1.27
N SER A 190 18.63 -2.33 1.93
CA SER A 190 19.06 -1.82 3.23
C SER A 190 19.39 -0.33 3.18
N ASP A 191 20.06 0.09 2.11
CA ASP A 191 20.43 1.48 1.87
C ASP A 191 19.25 2.30 1.31
N PRO A 192 18.75 3.32 2.03
CA PRO A 192 17.68 4.18 1.55
C PRO A 192 18.00 4.97 0.29
N ARG A 193 19.27 5.20 -0.03
CA ARG A 193 19.69 5.89 -1.26
C ARG A 193 19.30 5.10 -2.51
N SER A 194 19.17 3.79 -2.39
CA SER A 194 18.88 2.90 -3.51
C SER A 194 17.38 2.66 -3.71
N TRP A 195 16.51 3.17 -2.84
CA TRP A 195 15.06 2.89 -2.92
C TRP A 195 14.41 3.47 -4.17
N CYS A 196 14.87 4.63 -4.62
CA CYS A 196 14.45 5.24 -5.88
C CYS A 196 15.71 5.63 -6.67
N THR A 197 15.79 5.16 -7.90
CA THR A 197 16.89 5.52 -8.82
C THR A 197 16.31 6.31 -9.99
N PRO A 198 16.80 7.53 -10.27
CA PRO A 198 16.41 8.26 -11.47
C PRO A 198 17.01 7.57 -12.70
N GLY A 199 16.21 7.43 -13.74
CA GLY A 199 16.67 7.11 -15.09
C GLY A 199 16.23 8.19 -16.06
N ASP A 200 16.78 8.18 -17.27
CA ASP A 200 16.55 9.23 -18.27
C ASP A 200 15.07 9.45 -18.64
N ARG A 201 14.24 8.40 -18.49
CA ARG A 201 12.81 8.43 -18.86
C ARG A 201 11.86 8.03 -17.74
N PHE A 202 12.36 7.40 -16.69
CA PHE A 202 11.53 6.85 -15.63
C PHE A 202 12.27 6.89 -14.30
N THR A 203 11.52 6.96 -13.22
CA THR A 203 12.06 6.70 -11.88
C THR A 203 11.81 5.24 -11.55
N SER A 204 12.87 4.50 -11.22
CA SER A 204 12.75 3.11 -10.81
C SER A 204 12.66 3.00 -9.30
N HIS A 205 11.65 2.29 -8.81
CA HIS A 205 11.54 1.90 -7.42
C HIS A 205 12.26 0.55 -7.25
N ALA A 206 13.35 0.51 -6.49
CA ALA A 206 14.00 -0.74 -6.12
C ALA A 206 13.21 -1.43 -5.00
N ALA A 207 11.94 -1.74 -5.27
CA ALA A 207 11.02 -2.24 -4.27
C ALA A 207 10.15 -3.38 -4.81
N LEU A 208 9.89 -4.35 -3.96
CA LEU A 208 9.15 -5.55 -4.28
C LEU A 208 7.99 -5.70 -3.30
N GLY A 209 6.75 -5.49 -3.76
CA GLY A 209 5.55 -5.69 -2.95
C GLY A 209 5.08 -7.14 -2.96
N TYR A 210 4.69 -7.63 -1.79
CA TYR A 210 4.05 -8.93 -1.57
C TYR A 210 2.82 -8.74 -0.66
N TRP A 211 1.88 -9.68 -0.67
CA TRP A 211 0.70 -9.57 0.17
C TRP A 211 0.14 -10.93 0.61
N ALA A 212 -0.70 -10.89 1.64
CA ALA A 212 -1.56 -12.00 2.07
C ALA A 212 -2.86 -11.48 2.73
N PRO A 213 -3.97 -12.24 2.68
CA PRO A 213 -5.15 -11.95 3.49
C PRO A 213 -4.86 -12.19 4.98
N VAL A 214 -5.40 -11.35 5.85
CA VAL A 214 -5.15 -11.44 7.31
C VAL A 214 -6.39 -11.48 8.18
N ASN A 215 -7.58 -11.23 7.63
CA ASN A 215 -8.81 -11.54 8.34
C ASN A 215 -9.45 -12.82 7.80
N ASN A 216 -10.09 -13.58 8.69
CA ASN A 216 -10.68 -14.91 8.42
C ASN A 216 -9.67 -16.02 8.10
N VAL A 217 -8.42 -15.88 8.55
CA VAL A 217 -7.40 -16.93 8.49
C VAL A 217 -6.88 -17.19 9.90
N ALA A 218 -6.63 -18.45 10.26
CA ALA A 218 -5.96 -18.78 11.50
C ALA A 218 -4.50 -18.29 11.42
N LEU A 219 -4.19 -17.20 12.12
CA LEU A 219 -2.85 -16.62 12.12
C LEU A 219 -2.05 -17.10 13.32
N GLY A 220 -0.78 -17.45 13.07
CA GLY A 220 0.22 -17.67 14.11
C GLY A 220 0.99 -16.38 14.45
N PRO A 221 2.16 -16.48 15.09
CA PRO A 221 3.00 -15.32 15.46
C PRO A 221 3.62 -14.60 14.25
N SER A 222 3.41 -15.12 13.05
CA SER A 222 3.85 -14.52 11.79
C SER A 222 2.89 -14.84 10.67
N VAL A 223 2.74 -13.90 9.74
CA VAL A 223 2.02 -14.09 8.47
C VAL A 223 3.05 -14.41 7.39
N GLU A 224 2.79 -15.47 6.64
CA GLU A 224 3.54 -15.79 5.42
C GLU A 224 2.99 -14.97 4.26
N VAL A 225 3.84 -14.16 3.63
CA VAL A 225 3.48 -13.40 2.42
C VAL A 225 4.38 -13.86 1.27
N SER A 226 3.76 -14.28 0.17
CA SER A 226 4.44 -14.88 -0.99
C SER A 226 3.87 -14.38 -2.31
N THR A 227 2.60 -13.96 -2.33
CA THR A 227 1.93 -13.47 -3.53
C THR A 227 2.46 -12.09 -3.90
N ARG A 228 2.86 -11.93 -5.17
CA ARG A 228 3.33 -10.65 -5.68
C ARG A 228 2.20 -9.62 -5.68
N LEU A 229 2.47 -8.41 -5.20
CA LEU A 229 1.58 -7.27 -5.34
C LEU A 229 1.83 -6.57 -6.67
N THR A 230 0.81 -6.48 -7.50
CA THR A 230 0.78 -5.74 -8.78
C THR A 230 -0.57 -5.04 -8.95
N ALA A 231 -0.73 -4.22 -10.00
CA ALA A 231 -2.02 -3.59 -10.28
C ALA A 231 -3.13 -4.63 -10.56
N GLU A 232 -2.77 -5.75 -11.18
CA GLU A 232 -3.68 -6.87 -11.49
C GLU A 232 -4.14 -7.64 -10.24
N THR A 233 -3.44 -7.47 -9.12
CA THR A 233 -3.87 -8.03 -7.83
C THR A 233 -5.15 -7.36 -7.34
N LEU A 234 -5.29 -6.06 -7.54
CA LEU A 234 -6.35 -5.30 -6.88
C LEU A 234 -7.78 -5.74 -7.34
N PRO A 235 -8.03 -6.07 -8.63
CA PRO A 235 -9.27 -6.75 -9.08
C PRO A 235 -9.67 -7.98 -8.27
N GLN A 236 -8.68 -8.76 -7.80
CA GLN A 236 -8.94 -9.88 -6.91
C GLN A 236 -9.49 -9.39 -5.56
N TRP A 237 -8.87 -8.38 -4.96
CA TRP A 237 -9.33 -7.83 -3.67
C TRP A 237 -10.75 -7.24 -3.75
N ARG A 238 -11.11 -6.63 -4.89
CA ARG A 238 -12.48 -6.19 -5.16
C ARG A 238 -13.45 -7.37 -5.25
N SER A 239 -13.06 -8.44 -5.93
CA SER A 239 -13.86 -9.67 -6.02
C SER A 239 -14.08 -10.30 -4.64
N ASP A 240 -13.03 -10.35 -3.81
CA ASP A 240 -13.09 -10.83 -2.44
C ASP A 240 -14.04 -9.99 -1.57
N PHE A 241 -14.05 -8.66 -1.76
CA PHE A 241 -15.01 -7.76 -1.12
C PHE A 241 -16.45 -8.10 -1.54
N LEU A 242 -16.73 -8.18 -2.84
CA LEU A 242 -18.07 -8.47 -3.36
C LEU A 242 -18.60 -9.83 -2.90
N GLY A 243 -17.72 -10.84 -2.88
CA GLY A 243 -18.06 -12.19 -2.45
C GLY A 243 -18.59 -12.26 -1.01
N ARG A 244 -18.21 -11.31 -0.13
CA ARG A 244 -18.72 -11.26 1.25
C ARG A 244 -20.18 -10.83 1.35
N PHE A 245 -20.70 -10.10 0.38
CA PHE A 245 -22.08 -9.58 0.40
C PHE A 245 -23.04 -10.42 -0.44
N GLN A 246 -22.53 -11.19 -1.40
CA GLN A 246 -23.35 -12.03 -2.28
C GLN A 246 -23.89 -13.31 -1.59
N GLY A 247 -23.29 -13.73 -0.46
CA GLY A 247 -23.73 -14.91 0.30
C GLY A 247 -25.02 -14.73 1.13
N GLY A 248 -25.60 -13.52 1.18
CA GLY A 248 -26.78 -13.20 1.99
C GLY A 248 -28.12 -13.21 1.24
N SER A 249 -28.14 -13.45 -0.07
CA SER A 249 -29.36 -13.31 -0.88
C SER A 249 -30.20 -14.59 -1.02
N ALA A 250 -29.96 -15.60 -0.17
CA ALA A 250 -30.74 -16.82 -0.10
C ALA A 250 -31.20 -17.08 1.35
N ALA A 251 -32.23 -16.36 1.78
CA ALA A 251 -33.08 -16.72 2.93
C ALA A 251 -34.46 -16.10 2.75
#